data_AF-A0A965FFR1-F1
#
_entry.id   AF-A0A965FFR1-F1
#
_cell.length_a   1.000
_cell.length_b   1.000
_cell.length_c   1.000
_cell.angle_alpha   90.00
_cell.angle_beta   90.00
_cell.angle_gamma   90.00
#
_symmetry.space_group_name_H-M   'P 1'
#
loop_
_entity.id
_entity.type
_entity.pdbx_description
1 polymer ?
#
loop_
_entity_poly.entity_id
_entity_poly.type
_entity_poly.pdbx_seq_one_letter_code
_entity_poly.pdbx_strand_id
1 'polypeptide(L)'
;FVVRTVQPILEDLEAETEEAAASLGANRWQTFTKIIFPAIAPALLTGFSLAFARAIGEYGSVIFIAGNMPMVSEITPLIIITKLEQYDYAGATAVAVVMLIISFVLLLAINGLQWWNSNRNTRAI
;
A
#
# COMPACT_ATOMS: atom_id res chain seq x y z
N PHE A 1 0.80 7.88 1.58
CA PHE A 1 0.64 6.90 2.68
C PHE A 1 1.98 6.42 3.17
N VAL A 2 2.83 5.80 2.33
CA VAL A 2 4.18 5.32 2.69
C VAL A 2 5.02 6.34 3.49
N VAL A 3 5.23 7.54 2.97
CA VAL A 3 6.06 8.56 3.67
C VAL A 3 5.49 8.88 5.04
N ARG A 4 4.17 9.06 5.16
CA ARG A 4 3.50 9.39 6.42
C ARG A 4 3.54 8.26 7.46
N THR A 5 3.68 7.01 7.03
CA THR A 5 3.81 5.87 7.97
C THR A 5 5.26 5.61 8.35
N VAL A 6 6.21 5.90 7.46
CA VAL A 6 7.65 5.64 7.69
C VAL A 6 8.34 6.81 8.41
N GLN A 7 8.00 8.05 8.06
CA GLN A 7 8.66 9.25 8.59
C GLN A 7 8.67 9.32 10.12
N PRO A 8 7.56 9.08 10.84
CA PRO A 8 7.58 9.16 12.31
C PRO A 8 8.55 8.17 12.95
N ILE A 9 8.71 6.98 12.36
CA ILE A 9 9.61 5.93 12.87
C ILE A 9 11.07 6.28 12.59
N LEU A 10 11.34 6.94 11.47
CA LEU A 10 12.68 7.48 11.20
C LEU A 10 13.03 8.65 12.12
N GLU A 11 12.04 9.47 12.50
CA GLU A 11 12.23 10.58 13.46
C GLU A 11 12.41 10.08 14.90
N ASP A 12 11.79 8.94 15.24
CA ASP A 12 11.88 8.29 16.56
C ASP A 12 13.10 7.37 16.72
N LEU A 13 13.74 6.98 15.62
CA LEU A 13 15.00 6.22 15.63
C LEU A 13 16.10 7.10 16.25
N GLU A 14 16.46 6.81 17.51
CA GLU A 14 17.49 7.53 18.25
C GLU A 14 18.82 7.51 17.49
N ALA A 15 19.41 8.70 17.29
CA ALA A 15 20.72 8.87 16.66
C ALA A 15 21.82 8.05 17.35
N GLU A 16 21.68 7.77 18.65
CA GLU A 16 22.58 6.90 19.41
C GLU A 16 22.70 5.48 18.82
N THR A 17 21.64 4.93 18.21
CA THR A 17 21.71 3.60 17.58
C THR A 17 22.57 3.59 16.31
N GLU A 18 22.56 4.69 15.54
CA GLU A 18 23.45 4.86 14.39
C GLU A 18 24.89 5.16 14.82
N GLU A 19 25.07 5.99 15.86
CA GLU A 19 26.38 6.35 16.43
C GLU A 19 27.06 5.15 17.11
N ALA A 20 26.31 4.28 17.78
CA ALA A 20 26.80 3.02 18.34
C ALA A 20 27.24 2.06 17.24
N ALA A 21 26.48 1.93 16.16
CA ALA A 21 26.85 1.11 15.01
C ALA A 21 28.14 1.64 14.33
N ALA A 22 28.25 2.96 14.18
CA ALA A 22 29.46 3.60 13.65
C ALA A 22 30.66 3.39 14.57
N SER A 23 30.47 3.47 15.90
CA SER A 23 31.51 3.22 16.90
C SER A 23 31.99 1.76 16.92
N LEU A 24 31.11 0.82 16.57
CA LEU A 24 31.44 -0.60 16.37
C LEU A 24 32.07 -0.89 14.99
N GLY A 25 32.32 0.14 14.17
CA GLY A 25 32.95 0.02 12.85
C GLY A 25 32.01 -0.41 11.72
N ALA A 26 30.68 -0.36 11.93
CA ALA A 26 29.73 -0.64 10.87
C ALA A 26 29.77 0.45 9.79
N ASN A 27 29.76 0.04 8.53
CA ASN A 27 29.61 0.99 7.42
C ASN A 27 28.14 1.42 7.25
N ARG A 28 27.90 2.55 6.57
CA ARG A 28 26.56 3.13 6.39
C ARG A 28 25.55 2.15 5.77
N TRP A 29 26.01 1.25 4.91
CA TRP A 29 25.15 0.24 4.28
C TRP A 29 24.73 -0.86 5.27
N GLN A 30 25.62 -1.26 6.17
CA GLN A 30 25.32 -2.19 7.25
C GLN A 30 24.33 -1.57 8.25
N THR A 31 24.53 -0.31 8.65
CA THR A 31 23.58 0.42 9.49
C THR A 31 22.20 0.48 8.85
N PHE A 32 22.11 0.83 7.56
CA PHE A 32 20.84 0.86 6.85
C PHE A 32 20.17 -0.51 6.79
N THR A 33 20.88 -1.55 6.33
CA THR A 33 20.27 -2.86 6.08
C THR A 33 19.95 -3.65 7.36
N LYS A 34 20.74 -3.47 8.42
CA LYS A 34 20.61 -4.26 9.66
C LYS A 34 19.90 -3.53 10.80
N ILE A 35 19.81 -2.20 10.77
CA ILE A 35 19.23 -1.41 11.85
C ILE A 35 18.01 -0.64 11.33
N ILE A 36 18.21 0.25 10.36
CA ILE A 36 17.14 1.15 9.88
C ILE A 36 16.05 0.36 9.14
N PHE A 37 16.43 -0.46 8.16
CA PHE A 37 15.49 -1.21 7.32
C PHE A 37 14.57 -2.14 8.11
N PRO A 38 15.06 -3.01 9.02
CA PRO A 38 14.17 -3.86 9.83
C PRO A 38 13.26 -3.05 10.77
N ALA A 39 13.70 -1.89 11.25
CA ALA A 39 12.88 -1.00 12.07
C ALA A 39 11.71 -0.39 11.27
N ILE A 40 11.96 0.10 10.05
CA ILE A 40 10.91 0.72 9.21
C ILE A 40 10.10 -0.30 8.39
N ALA A 41 10.59 -1.53 8.21
CA ALA A 41 9.97 -2.53 7.34
C ALA A 41 8.48 -2.80 7.66
N PRO A 42 8.05 -2.96 8.93
CA PRO A 42 6.63 -3.13 9.26
C PRO A 42 5.76 -1.95 8.78
N ALA A 43 6.23 -0.72 9.00
CA ALA A 43 5.48 0.48 8.63
C ALA A 43 5.55 0.81 7.15
N LEU A 44 6.62 0.41 6.47
CA LEU A 44 6.76 0.48 5.03
C LEU A 44 5.75 -0.45 4.36
N LEU A 45 5.61 -1.69 4.85
CA LEU A 45 4.58 -2.63 4.39
C LEU A 45 3.16 -2.06 4.60
N THR A 46 2.89 -1.51 5.78
CA THR A 46 1.60 -0.86 6.09
C THR A 46 1.31 0.30 5.13
N GLY A 47 2.26 1.22 4.99
CA GLY A 47 2.11 2.40 4.14
C GLY A 47 2.00 2.07 2.65
N PHE A 48 2.73 1.06 2.20
CA PHE A 48 2.65 0.53 0.83
C PHE A 48 1.25 -0.03 0.57
N SER A 49 0.77 -0.85 1.49
CA SER A 49 -0.52 -1.50 1.37
C SER A 49 -1.69 -0.49 1.33
N LEU A 50 -1.65 0.54 2.18
CA LEU A 50 -2.63 1.63 2.16
C LEU A 50 -2.54 2.46 0.87
N ALA A 51 -1.34 2.73 0.38
CA ALA A 51 -1.14 3.41 -0.91
C ALA A 51 -1.71 2.58 -2.08
N PHE A 52 -1.48 1.28 -2.06
CA PHE A 52 -1.95 0.34 -3.08
C PHE A 52 -3.48 0.24 -3.09
N ALA A 53 -4.10 0.06 -1.92
CA ALA A 53 -5.55 0.06 -1.80
C ALA A 53 -6.17 1.38 -2.31
N ARG A 54 -5.55 2.52 -2.01
CA ARG A 54 -6.00 3.82 -2.54
C ARG A 54 -5.87 3.89 -4.06
N ALA A 55 -4.75 3.43 -4.62
CA ALA A 55 -4.48 3.45 -6.05
C ALA A 55 -5.48 2.62 -6.86
N ILE A 56 -5.89 1.44 -6.35
CA ILE A 56 -6.94 0.62 -6.98
C ILE A 56 -8.27 1.37 -7.05
N GLY A 57 -8.59 2.16 -6.02
CA GLY A 57 -9.80 2.96 -5.97
C GLY A 57 -9.71 4.29 -6.74
N GLU A 58 -8.59 4.62 -7.37
CA GLU A 58 -8.48 5.85 -8.16
C GLU A 58 -9.18 5.70 -9.51
N TYR A 59 -10.18 6.55 -9.73
CA TYR A 59 -10.86 6.70 -11.01
C TYR A 59 -10.47 8.02 -11.70
N GLY A 60 -10.55 9.12 -10.95
CA GLY A 60 -10.59 10.47 -11.51
C GLY A 60 -9.34 10.90 -12.27
N SER A 61 -8.14 10.50 -11.84
CA SER A 61 -6.92 10.80 -12.60
C SER A 61 -6.67 9.82 -13.74
N VAL A 62 -7.02 8.55 -13.52
CA VAL A 62 -6.71 7.45 -14.45
C VAL A 62 -7.55 7.57 -15.72
N ILE A 63 -8.82 7.96 -15.62
CA ILE A 63 -9.72 8.14 -16.77
C ILE A 63 -9.18 9.18 -17.77
N PHE A 64 -8.54 10.25 -17.30
CA PHE A 64 -8.02 11.32 -18.19
C PHE A 64 -6.65 11.00 -18.79
N ILE A 65 -5.88 10.11 -18.17
CA ILE A 65 -4.51 9.79 -18.59
C ILE A 65 -4.47 8.49 -19.40
N ALA A 66 -5.35 7.53 -19.11
CA ALA A 66 -5.44 6.28 -19.86
C ALA A 66 -5.98 6.52 -21.28
N GLY A 67 -5.40 5.83 -22.26
CA GLY A 67 -5.91 5.85 -23.64
C GLY A 67 -7.31 5.25 -23.78
N ASN A 68 -7.78 4.49 -22.77
CA ASN A 68 -9.11 3.88 -22.69
C ASN A 68 -9.51 3.08 -23.94
N MET A 69 -8.54 2.42 -24.57
CA MET A 69 -8.80 1.58 -25.74
C MET A 69 -9.45 0.27 -25.27
N PRO A 70 -10.63 -0.11 -25.82
CA PRO A 70 -11.31 -1.34 -25.45
C PRO A 70 -10.38 -2.53 -25.51
N MET A 71 -10.39 -3.37 -24.47
CA MET A 71 -9.56 -4.58 -24.36
C MET A 71 -8.03 -4.39 -24.33
N VAL A 72 -7.51 -3.15 -24.34
CA VAL A 72 -6.06 -2.87 -24.31
C VAL A 72 -5.67 -2.03 -23.10
N SER A 73 -6.33 -0.89 -22.91
CA SER A 73 -6.03 0.08 -21.84
C SER A 73 -7.29 0.61 -21.17
N GLU A 74 -8.37 -0.17 -21.26
CA GLU A 74 -9.66 0.12 -20.67
C GLU A 74 -9.62 -0.07 -19.15
N ILE A 75 -10.09 0.93 -18.43
CA ILE A 75 -10.18 0.89 -16.97
C ILE A 75 -11.54 0.37 -16.53
N THR A 76 -11.57 -0.45 -15.49
CA THR A 76 -12.82 -1.05 -14.97
C THR A 76 -13.92 -0.02 -14.64
N PRO A 77 -13.62 1.16 -14.07
CA PRO A 77 -14.66 2.17 -13.84
C PRO A 77 -15.30 2.72 -15.13
N LEU A 78 -14.57 2.76 -16.24
CA LEU A 78 -15.12 3.18 -17.53
C LEU A 78 -16.18 2.18 -17.99
N ILE A 79 -15.94 0.88 -17.80
CA ILE A 79 -16.92 -0.17 -18.10
C ILE A 79 -18.22 0.06 -17.33
N ILE A 80 -18.14 0.47 -16.05
CA ILE A 80 -19.33 0.78 -15.25
C ILE A 80 -20.13 1.92 -15.87
N ILE A 81 -19.46 3.00 -16.29
CA ILE A 81 -20.12 4.15 -16.92
C ILE A 81 -20.73 3.77 -18.26
N THR A 82 -20.00 3.09 -19.12
CA THR A 82 -20.51 2.63 -20.41
C THR A 82 -21.74 1.73 -20.26
N LYS A 83 -21.75 0.85 -19.25
CA LYS A 83 -22.90 0.01 -18.92
C LYS A 83 -24.10 0.83 -18.42
N LEU A 84 -23.88 1.83 -17.59
CA LEU A 84 -24.94 2.75 -17.14
C LEU A 84 -25.51 3.58 -18.29
N GLU A 85 -24.68 4.07 -19.21
CA GLU A 85 -25.10 4.80 -20.41
C GLU A 85 -25.93 3.93 -21.37
N GLN A 86 -25.63 2.64 -21.41
CA GLN A 86 -26.40 1.64 -22.14
C GLN A 86 -27.67 1.19 -21.41
N TYR A 87 -28.01 1.79 -20.26
CA TYR A 87 -29.12 1.40 -19.38
C TYR A 87 -29.00 -0.03 -18.82
N ASP A 88 -27.83 -0.65 -18.91
CA ASP A 88 -27.52 -1.96 -18.33
C ASP A 88 -27.07 -1.80 -16.87
N TYR A 89 -28.02 -1.45 -16.00
CA TYR A 89 -27.79 -1.30 -14.56
C TYR A 89 -27.33 -2.62 -13.91
N ALA A 90 -27.80 -3.77 -14.41
CA ALA A 90 -27.40 -5.08 -13.91
C ALA A 90 -25.92 -5.35 -14.19
N GLY A 91 -25.46 -5.09 -15.42
CA GLY A 91 -24.05 -5.21 -15.80
C GLY A 91 -23.15 -4.24 -15.02
N ALA A 92 -23.58 -2.98 -14.88
CA ALA A 92 -22.84 -1.97 -14.11
C ALA A 92 -22.67 -2.37 -12.63
N THR A 93 -23.76 -2.84 -11.99
CA THR A 93 -23.74 -3.26 -10.59
C THR A 93 -22.92 -4.53 -10.38
N ALA A 94 -22.98 -5.50 -11.30
CA ALA A 94 -22.15 -6.70 -11.23
C ALA A 94 -20.65 -6.36 -11.20
N VAL A 95 -20.19 -5.49 -12.10
CA VAL A 95 -18.78 -5.05 -12.15
C VAL A 95 -18.41 -4.28 -10.88
N ALA A 96 -19.28 -3.38 -10.41
CA ALA A 96 -19.04 -2.61 -9.19
C ALA A 96 -18.90 -3.51 -7.94
N VAL A 97 -19.75 -4.53 -7.80
CA VAL A 97 -19.69 -5.49 -6.68
C VAL A 97 -18.40 -6.31 -6.74
N VAL A 98 -17.96 -6.76 -7.91
CA VAL A 98 -16.68 -7.47 -8.06
C VAL A 98 -15.51 -6.59 -7.61
N MET A 99 -15.48 -5.32 -8.04
CA MET A 99 -14.46 -4.37 -7.60
C MET A 99 -14.49 -4.15 -6.07
N LEU A 100 -15.68 -4.06 -5.49
CA LEU A 100 -15.87 -3.91 -4.04
C LEU A 100 -15.34 -5.13 -3.28
N ILE A 101 -15.65 -6.34 -3.73
CA ILE A 101 -15.18 -7.58 -3.12
C ILE A 101 -13.65 -7.66 -3.20
N ILE A 102 -13.05 -7.39 -4.36
CA ILE A 102 -11.59 -7.39 -4.52
C ILE A 102 -10.95 -6.37 -3.58
N SER A 103 -11.48 -5.16 -3.51
CA SER A 103 -10.98 -4.10 -2.63
C SER A 103 -11.08 -4.51 -1.16
N PHE A 104 -12.20 -5.10 -0.77
CA PHE A 104 -12.42 -5.60 0.59
C PHE A 104 -11.45 -6.73 0.94
N VAL A 105 -11.27 -7.72 0.06
CA VAL A 105 -10.34 -8.84 0.26
C VAL A 105 -8.91 -8.34 0.39
N LEU A 106 -8.49 -7.39 -0.46
CA LEU A 106 -7.16 -6.79 -0.38
C LEU A 106 -6.97 -6.04 0.93
N LEU A 107 -7.92 -5.19 1.32
CA LEU A 107 -7.86 -4.48 2.60
C LEU A 107 -7.80 -5.44 3.79
N LEU A 108 -8.60 -6.50 3.77
CA LEU A 108 -8.64 -7.51 4.83
C LEU A 108 -7.34 -8.32 4.90
N ALA A 109 -6.77 -8.72 3.75
CA ALA A 109 -5.48 -9.39 3.68
C ALA A 109 -4.34 -8.50 4.21
N ILE A 110 -4.33 -7.24 3.79
CA ILE A 110 -3.39 -6.22 4.24
C ILE A 110 -3.50 -6.03 5.76
N ASN A 111 -4.70 -5.84 6.28
CA ASN A 111 -4.93 -5.61 7.70
C ASN A 111 -4.57 -6.85 8.54
N GLY A 112 -4.88 -8.06 8.05
CA GLY A 112 -4.47 -9.31 8.67
C GLY A 112 -2.94 -9.49 8.72
N LEU A 113 -2.25 -9.16 7.62
CA LEU A 113 -0.77 -9.19 7.58
C LEU A 113 -0.16 -8.18 8.56
N GLN A 114 -0.73 -6.98 8.68
CA GLN A 114 -0.29 -5.98 9.64
C GLN A 114 -0.46 -6.48 11.09
N TRP A 115 -1.62 -7.03 11.42
CA TRP A 115 -1.89 -7.59 12.75
C TRP A 115 -0.93 -8.72 13.10
N TRP A 116 -0.68 -9.63 12.16
CA TRP A 116 0.27 -10.72 12.38
C TRP A 116 1.71 -10.22 12.60
N ASN A 117 2.14 -9.21 11.85
CA ASN A 117 3.48 -8.65 11.97
C ASN A 117 3.66 -7.84 13.27
N SER A 118 2.64 -7.07 13.69
CA SER A 118 2.65 -6.36 14.97
C SER A 118 2.73 -7.33 16.15
N ASN A 119 1.99 -8.43 16.13
CA ASN A 119 2.04 -9.47 17.17
C ASN A 119 3.40 -10.19 17.25
N ARG A 120 4.21 -10.19 16.19
CA ARG A 120 5.57 -10.75 16.22
C ARG A 120 6.57 -9.82 16.90
N ASN A 121 6.43 -8.50 16.75
CA ASN A 121 7.30 -7.53 17.41
C ASN A 121 7.01 -7.40 18.92
N THR A 122 5.77 -7.56 19.36
CA THR A 122 5.41 -7.51 20.80
C THR A 122 5.91 -8.72 21.60
N ARG A 123 6.22 -9.85 20.96
CA ARG A 123 6.75 -11.05 21.64
C ARG A 123 8.27 -11.07 21.80
N ALA A 124 8.97 -10.07 21.25
CA ALA A 124 10.43 -9.95 21.32
C ALA A 124 10.91 -8.95 22.38
N ILE A 125 10.00 -8.41 23.20
CA ILE A 125 10.26 -7.52 24.34
C ILE A 125 9.88 -8.25 25.63
#